data_AF-A0A6G3Z753-F1
#
_entry.id   AF-A0A6G3Z753-F1
#
_cell.length_a   1.000
_cell.length_b   1.000
_cell.length_c   1.000
_cell.angle_alpha   90.00
_cell.angle_beta   90.00
_cell.angle_gamma   90.00
#
_symmetry.space_group_name_H-M   'P 1'
#
loop_
_entity.id
_entity.type
_entity.pdbx_description
1 polymer ?
#
loop_
_entity_poly.entity_id
_entity_poly.type
_entity_poly.pdbx_seq_one_letter_code
_entity_poly.pdbx_strand_id
1 'polypeptide(L)' 'MVETKPKLFTFSDYVAYNDGTDVRYELVKGQLVAMTPPTWQHLLIARCLERLFEAEIQRSQ' A
#
# COMPACT_ATOMS: atom_id res chain seq x y z
N MET A 1 30.83 -0.34 12.82
CA MET A 1 29.55 -0.12 12.14
C MET A 1 28.52 0.19 13.22
N VAL A 2 27.83 1.33 13.17
CA VAL A 2 26.79 1.65 14.16
C VAL A 2 25.50 1.00 13.66
N GLU A 3 24.99 0.00 14.38
CA GLU A 3 23.68 -0.59 14.12
C GLU A 3 22.58 0.40 14.56
N THR A 4 22.01 1.12 13.61
CA THR A 4 20.82 1.93 13.84
C THR A 4 19.63 0.99 14.02
N LYS A 5 19.12 0.85 15.25
CA LYS A 5 17.88 0.10 15.49
C LYS A 5 16.76 0.69 14.63
N PRO A 6 15.98 -0.14 13.89
CA PRO A 6 14.89 0.37 13.07
C PRO A 6 13.85 1.03 13.97
N LYS A 7 13.52 2.30 13.67
CA LYS A 7 12.45 3.02 14.34
C LYS A 7 11.14 2.30 14.06
N LEU A 8 10.45 1.89 15.11
CA LEU A 8 9.09 1.33 15.01
C LEU A 8 8.07 2.47 15.10
N PHE A 9 7.05 2.40 14.27
CA PHE A 9 5.94 3.33 14.16
C PHE A 9 4.68 2.69 14.72
N THR A 10 3.90 3.46 15.48
CA THR A 10 2.52 3.10 15.79
C THR A 10 1.61 3.40 14.59
N PHE A 11 0.36 2.91 14.63
CA PHE A 11 -0.62 3.25 13.60
C PHE A 11 -0.89 4.77 13.53
N SER A 12 -0.96 5.43 14.68
CA SER A 12 -1.14 6.90 14.75
C SER A 12 0.04 7.64 14.14
N ASP A 13 1.27 7.19 14.42
CA ASP A 13 2.48 7.77 13.79
C ASP A 13 2.47 7.61 12.27
N TYR A 14 2.04 6.44 11.78
CA TYR A 14 1.91 6.16 10.34
C TYR A 14 0.88 7.06 9.67
N VAL A 15 -0.30 7.23 10.26
CA VAL A 15 -1.36 8.10 9.70
C VAL A 15 -0.91 9.56 9.64
N ALA A 16 -0.11 10.00 10.61
CA ALA A 16 0.45 11.36 10.65
C ALA A 16 1.76 11.51 9.85
N TYR A 17 2.31 10.42 9.29
CA TYR A 17 3.61 10.43 8.62
C TYR A 17 3.52 11.15 7.27
N ASN A 18 4.39 12.13 7.08
CA ASN A 18 4.60 12.82 5.81
C ASN A 18 6.09 13.19 5.73
N ASP A 19 6.80 12.64 4.75
CA ASP A 19 8.21 12.95 4.49
C ASP A 19 8.41 14.06 3.45
N GLY A 20 7.32 14.72 3.05
CA GLY A 20 7.31 15.77 2.03
C GLY A 20 7.37 15.25 0.60
N THR A 21 7.35 13.92 0.42
CA THR A 21 7.30 13.27 -0.89
C THR A 21 5.92 12.66 -1.16
N ASP A 22 5.68 12.25 -2.40
CA ASP A 22 4.47 11.50 -2.79
C ASP A 22 4.69 9.97 -2.70
N VAL A 23 5.73 9.52 -1.99
CA VAL A 23 5.99 8.10 -1.78
C VAL A 23 4.93 7.56 -0.82
N ARG A 24 4.18 6.55 -1.29
CA ARG A 24 3.26 5.82 -0.42
C ARG A 24 4.03 4.73 0.34
N TYR A 25 3.73 4.60 1.62
CA TYR A 25 4.30 3.58 2.49
C TYR A 25 3.20 2.67 3.02
N GLU A 26 3.55 1.43 3.34
CA GLU A 26 2.72 0.47 4.06
C GLU A 26 3.31 0.25 5.45
N LEU A 27 2.45 0.22 6.47
CA LEU A 27 2.86 -0.11 7.84
C LEU A 27 2.91 -1.62 8.04
N VAL A 28 4.11 -2.21 7.94
CA VAL A 28 4.35 -3.65 8.10
C VAL A 28 5.10 -3.89 9.40
N LYS A 29 4.41 -4.46 10.40
CA LYS A 29 4.98 -4.78 11.73
C LYS A 29 5.71 -3.59 12.39
N GLY A 30 5.13 -2.40 12.27
CA GLY A 30 5.70 -1.17 12.81
C GLY A 30 6.78 -0.53 11.94
N GLN A 31 7.03 -1.02 10.73
CA GLN A 31 7.98 -0.42 9.79
C GLN A 31 7.25 0.20 8.61
N LEU A 32 7.74 1.34 8.12
CA LEU A 32 7.26 1.96 6.89
C LEU A 32 7.98 1.33 5.70
N VAL A 33 7.25 0.59 4.89
CA VAL A 33 7.76 -0.07 3.68
C VAL A 33 7.27 0.73 2.47
N ALA A 34 8.18 1.27 1.67
CA ALA A 34 7.81 2.04 0.48
C ALA A 34 7.09 1.12 -0.54
N MET A 35 5.90 1.54 -0.96
CA MET A 35 5.13 0.85 -1.97
C MET A 35 5.74 1.12 -3.35
N THR A 36 6.01 0.07 -4.11
CA THR A 36 6.47 0.24 -5.50
C THR A 36 5.33 0.78 -6.35
N PRO A 37 5.55 1.83 -7.17
CA PRO A 37 4.52 2.33 -8.07
C PRO A 37 4.05 1.24 -9.03
N PRO A 38 2.74 1.17 -9.32
CA PRO A 38 2.22 0.17 -10.25
C PRO A 38 2.73 0.44 -11.66
N THR A 39 3.05 -0.63 -12.41
CA THR A 39 3.25 -0.54 -13.85
C THR A 39 1.91 -0.40 -14.57
N TRP A 40 1.95 0.04 -15.84
CA TRP A 40 0.75 0.07 -16.69
C TRP A 40 0.04 -1.29 -16.77
N GLN A 41 0.81 -2.39 -16.87
CA GLN A 41 0.26 -3.74 -16.90
C GLN A 41 -0.44 -4.09 -15.58
N HIS A 42 0.14 -3.72 -14.44
CA HIS A 42 -0.49 -3.91 -13.14
C HIS A 42 -1.86 -3.20 -13.07
N LEU A 43 -1.95 -1.96 -13.58
CA LEU A 43 -3.22 -1.22 -13.63
C LEU A 43 -4.27 -1.92 -14.50
N LEU A 44 -3.88 -2.46 -15.66
CA LEU A 44 -4.80 -3.18 -16.54
C LEU A 44 -5.33 -4.48 -15.91
N ILE A 45 -4.46 -5.22 -15.22
CA ILE A 45 -4.84 -6.45 -14.51
C ILE A 45 -5.80 -6.11 -13.37
N ALA A 46 -5.48 -5.11 -12.55
CA ALA A 46 -6.34 -4.67 -11.45
C ALA A 46 -7.73 -4.28 -11.93
N ARG A 47 -7.82 -3.50 -13.01
CA ARG A 47 -9.10 -3.09 -13.62
C ARG A 47 -9.89 -4.27 -14.20
N CYS A 48 -9.21 -5.27 -14.74
CA CYS A 48 -9.87 -6.49 -15.22
C CYS A 48 -10.51 -7.25 -14.05
N LEU A 49 -9.75 -7.46 -12.96
CA LEU A 49 -10.23 -8.16 -11.76
C LEU A 49 -11.38 -7.43 -11.09
N GLU A 50 -11.27 -6.10 -10.93
CA GLU A 50 -12.33 -5.25 -10.40
C GLU A 50 -13.65 -5.46 -11.14
N ARG A 51 -13.64 -5.43 -12.47
CA ARG A 51 -14.83 -5.65 -13.30
C ARG A 51 -15.43 -7.05 -13.14
N LEU A 52 -14.58 -8.07 -13.04
CA LEU A 52 -15.03 -9.44 -12.83
C LEU A 52 -15.69 -9.60 -11.46
N PHE A 53 -15.10 -9.04 -10.41
CA PHE A 53 -15.67 -9.09 -9.06
C PHE A 53 -16.98 -8.31 -8.98
N GLU A 54 -17.06 -7.12 -9.57
CA GLU A 54 -18.30 -6.33 -9.60
C GLU A 54 -19.43 -7.08 -10.31
N ALA A 55 -19.16 -7.69 -11.48
CA ALA A 55 -20.15 -8.49 -12.20
C ALA A 55 -20.62 -9.71 -11.38
N GLU A 56 -19.71 -10.36 -10.63
CA GLU A 56 -20.05 -11.50 -9.79
C GLU A 56 -20.89 -11.10 -8.56
N ILE A 57 -20.57 -9.96 -7.94
CA ILE A 57 -21.36 -9.39 -6.83
C ILE A 57 -22.78 -9.11 -7.31
N GLN A 58 -22.94 -8.48 -8.48
CA GLN A 58 -24.24 -8.16 -9.06
C GLN A 58 -25.05 -9.41 -9.44
N ARG A 59 -24.40 -10.50 -9.85
CA ARG A 59 -25.07 -11.78 -10.13
C ARG A 59 -25.56 -12.49 -8.87
N SER A 60 -24.83 -12.31 -7.76
CA SER A 60 -25.06 -13.02 -6.49
C SER A 60 -25.98 -12.28 -5.51
N GLN A 61 -26.42 -11.07 -5.84
CA GLN A 61 -27.43 -10.27 -5.13
C GLN A 61 -28.81 -10.46 -5.75
#